data_AF-A0A2M8BRF5-F1
#
_entry.id   AF-A0A2M8BRF5-F1
#
_cell.length_a   1.000
_cell.length_b   1.000
_cell.length_c   1.000
_cell.angle_alpha   90.00
_cell.angle_beta   90.00
_cell.angle_gamma   90.00
#
_symmetry.space_group_name_H-M   'P 1'
#
loop_
_entity.id
_entity.type
_entity.pdbx_description
1 polymer ?
#
loop_
_entity_poly.entity_id
_entity_poly.type
_entity_poly.pdbx_seq_one_letter_code
_entity_poly.pdbx_strand_id
1 'polypeptide(L)'
;MDGRDMVTSRTSSLFLTLLFALVALLPSTAQAKSWCAYPVRVHEWGVQVFGGAKSAPLPLSFAHDSTGTVSEPTPVRDMDVDSGVRALPVVSFFAPQTRFDTVPIGLEVGFSAGKAALWFPQVDTLVDAATANAATALDERQALLDARAKRDPYGENPVLGADPTRQLVWETLSLEEKGKGSEKSTQTWVDALRKLDGALWVERGAESERFAFYEGRTDEKPLLEVERGDEWSDTRAHYVLKNPSAWPVHDVLVVRRVGKQAYVFYAPSIPAGKSAGFVLEDALQVGSDAFKEATRGQLEKSLVDATTPTPPTDYDWSTGTCVMGRDPAVPVEVAEGHRLYQAEVDVLLDAWGPAFFEQEGTVVVYREDPGYLDAMMPLSLYTDMYHFIELRRAGLVLWTDAQW
;
A
#
# COMPACT_ATOMS: atom_id res chain seq x y z
N MET A 1 -1.93 96.81 21.41
CA MET A 1 -0.61 96.26 21.73
C MET A 1 -0.84 94.95 22.47
N ASP A 2 -0.27 93.90 21.88
CA ASP A 2 0.10 92.60 22.44
C ASP A 2 -0.93 91.61 23.00
N GLY A 3 -0.80 90.38 22.48
CA GLY A 3 -0.93 89.15 23.27
C GLY A 3 -2.23 88.37 23.13
N ARG A 4 -2.46 87.72 21.98
CA ARG A 4 -3.32 86.52 21.93
C ARG A 4 -2.44 85.31 21.61
N ASP A 5 -2.18 84.53 22.65
CA ASP A 5 -1.37 83.32 22.57
C ASP A 5 -2.09 82.20 21.82
N MET A 6 -1.36 81.66 20.84
CA MET A 6 -1.52 80.34 20.27
C MET A 6 -1.33 79.28 21.35
N VAL A 7 -2.37 78.49 21.62
CA VAL A 7 -2.23 77.15 22.21
C VAL A 7 -2.79 76.15 21.20
N THR A 8 -2.00 75.88 20.17
CA THR A 8 -2.21 74.77 19.24
C THR A 8 -1.25 73.63 19.58
N SER A 9 -1.81 72.43 19.64
CA SER A 9 -1.13 71.17 19.34
C SER A 9 0.03 70.74 20.25
N ARG A 10 -0.29 70.23 21.45
CA ARG A 10 0.62 69.34 22.20
C ARG A 10 -0.02 68.03 22.69
N THR A 11 -1.26 67.74 22.32
CA THR A 11 -1.95 66.50 22.75
C THR A 11 -1.90 65.36 21.73
N SER A 12 -1.56 65.61 20.45
CA SER A 12 -1.57 64.55 19.43
C SER A 12 -0.33 63.66 19.40
N SER A 13 0.81 64.11 19.95
CA SER A 13 2.06 63.33 19.86
C SER A 13 2.14 62.23 20.92
N LEU A 14 1.60 62.48 22.11
CA LEU A 14 1.62 61.52 23.23
C LEU A 14 0.64 60.35 23.03
N PHE A 15 -0.50 60.59 22.38
CA PHE A 15 -1.45 59.52 22.05
C PHE A 15 -0.89 58.57 20.97
N LEU A 16 -0.13 59.08 20.00
CA LEU A 16 0.47 58.25 18.95
C LEU A 16 1.62 57.38 19.48
N THR A 17 2.42 57.90 20.42
CA THR A 17 3.50 57.12 21.06
C THR A 17 2.95 56.07 22.03
N LEU A 18 1.88 56.38 22.76
CA LEU A 18 1.24 55.40 23.64
C LEU A 18 0.55 54.27 22.85
N LEU A 19 -0.03 54.58 21.67
CA LEU A 19 -0.64 53.57 20.80
C LEU A 19 0.42 52.63 20.19
N PHE A 20 1.57 53.15 19.77
CA PHE A 20 2.69 52.32 19.29
C PHE A 20 3.31 51.46 20.41
N ALA A 21 3.40 51.99 21.63
CA ALA A 21 3.87 51.23 22.79
C ALA A 21 2.87 50.14 23.21
N LEU A 22 1.55 50.38 23.08
CA LEU A 22 0.53 49.36 23.34
C LEU A 22 0.52 48.24 22.30
N VAL A 23 0.77 48.56 21.02
CA VAL A 23 0.87 47.56 19.95
C VAL A 23 2.14 46.70 20.09
N ALA A 24 3.23 47.25 20.62
CA ALA A 24 4.45 46.50 20.92
C ALA A 24 4.34 45.64 22.21
N LEU A 25 3.36 45.93 23.07
CA LEU A 25 3.03 45.16 24.29
C LEU A 25 1.89 44.17 24.09
N LEU A 26 1.24 44.17 22.92
CA LEU A 26 0.46 43.01 22.54
C LEU A 26 1.44 41.83 22.52
N PRO A 27 1.21 40.77 23.30
CA PRO A 27 2.04 39.58 23.19
C PRO A 27 1.99 39.23 21.71
N SER A 28 3.14 39.36 21.04
CA SER A 28 3.32 38.61 19.82
C SER A 28 3.05 37.19 20.28
N THR A 29 1.91 36.65 19.90
CA THR A 29 1.79 35.22 19.77
C THR A 29 2.76 34.91 18.63
N ALA A 30 4.06 34.91 18.96
CA ALA A 30 4.93 33.84 18.56
C ALA A 30 4.20 32.59 19.04
N GLN A 31 3.19 32.19 18.26
CA GLN A 31 2.91 30.80 18.10
C GLN A 31 4.26 30.28 17.69
N ALA A 32 4.97 29.69 18.66
CA ALA A 32 5.90 28.64 18.32
C ALA A 32 5.10 27.82 17.31
N LYS A 33 5.43 27.97 16.03
CA LYS A 33 5.00 27.02 15.02
C LYS A 33 5.71 25.76 15.45
N SER A 34 5.06 25.12 16.41
CA SER A 34 5.38 23.85 17.00
C SER A 34 5.63 22.94 15.82
N TRP A 35 6.83 22.41 15.80
CA TRP A 35 7.34 21.46 14.85
C TRP A 35 6.21 20.52 14.35
N CYS A 36 6.01 20.46 13.04
CA CYS A 36 5.06 19.53 12.42
C CYS A 36 5.86 18.38 11.80
N ALA A 37 5.36 17.16 11.95
CA ALA A 37 5.94 15.99 11.30
C ALA A 37 5.65 15.99 9.78
N TYR A 38 6.61 15.57 8.97
CA TYR A 38 6.58 15.49 7.52
C TYR A 38 5.93 14.16 7.05
N PRO A 39 5.00 14.19 6.08
CA PRO A 39 4.38 12.96 5.57
C PRO A 39 5.39 12.10 4.80
N VAL A 40 5.35 10.80 5.05
CA VAL A 40 5.93 9.73 4.25
C VAL A 40 4.77 8.90 3.72
N ARG A 41 4.56 8.95 2.42
CA ARG A 41 3.51 8.17 1.75
C ARG A 41 4.04 6.80 1.47
N VAL A 42 3.31 5.79 1.93
CA VAL A 42 3.70 4.39 1.78
C VAL A 42 2.60 3.70 1.00
N HIS A 43 2.96 3.22 -0.19
CA HIS A 43 2.07 2.48 -1.05
C HIS A 43 2.51 1.02 -1.06
N GLU A 44 1.62 0.14 -0.62
CA GLU A 44 1.79 -1.29 -0.71
C GLU A 44 0.81 -1.83 -1.76
N TRP A 45 1.32 -2.59 -2.73
CA TRP A 45 0.48 -3.23 -3.73
C TRP A 45 1.05 -4.57 -4.14
N GLY A 46 0.19 -5.53 -4.47
CA GLY A 46 0.61 -6.88 -4.85
C GLY A 46 -0.53 -7.68 -5.49
N VAL A 47 -0.19 -8.86 -6.00
CA VAL A 47 -1.17 -9.75 -6.65
C VAL A 47 -1.14 -11.13 -5.99
N GLN A 48 -2.27 -11.54 -5.45
CA GLN A 48 -2.49 -12.91 -5.01
C GLN A 48 -3.06 -13.73 -6.16
N VAL A 49 -2.43 -14.88 -6.44
CA VAL A 49 -2.82 -15.75 -7.55
C VAL A 49 -3.47 -17.02 -7.02
N PHE A 50 -4.65 -17.32 -7.55
CA PHE A 50 -5.35 -18.59 -7.36
C PHE A 50 -5.48 -19.32 -8.70
N GLY A 51 -4.93 -20.53 -8.76
CA GLY A 51 -4.86 -21.37 -9.96
C GLY A 51 -3.55 -21.20 -10.76
N GLY A 52 -3.56 -21.67 -12.01
CA GLY A 52 -2.41 -21.61 -12.91
C GLY A 52 -2.36 -20.34 -13.75
N ALA A 53 -1.83 -19.23 -13.22
CA ALA A 53 -1.69 -17.99 -13.99
C ALA A 53 -0.55 -18.06 -15.02
N LYS A 54 -0.91 -18.40 -16.26
CA LYS A 54 0.02 -18.33 -17.38
C LYS A 54 0.40 -16.87 -17.62
N SER A 55 1.67 -16.64 -17.91
CA SER A 55 2.23 -15.30 -18.16
C SER A 55 2.23 -14.36 -16.94
N ALA A 56 2.04 -14.89 -15.72
CA ALA A 56 2.39 -14.13 -14.52
C ALA A 56 3.88 -13.77 -14.54
N PRO A 57 4.28 -12.58 -14.07
CA PRO A 57 5.69 -12.22 -13.92
C PRO A 57 6.38 -13.22 -12.97
N LEU A 58 7.68 -13.40 -13.16
CA LEU A 58 8.46 -14.24 -12.26
C LEU A 58 8.47 -13.62 -10.84
N PRO A 59 8.45 -14.44 -9.78
CA PRO A 59 8.63 -13.96 -8.41
C PRO A 59 9.91 -13.11 -8.24
N LEU A 60 9.91 -12.17 -7.30
CA LEU A 60 11.03 -11.27 -7.06
C LEU A 60 12.28 -12.00 -6.59
N SER A 61 12.14 -13.19 -5.99
CA SER A 61 13.26 -14.03 -5.60
C SER A 61 14.18 -14.44 -6.75
N PHE A 62 13.74 -14.34 -8.00
CA PHE A 62 14.61 -14.59 -9.15
C PHE A 62 15.38 -13.33 -9.60
N ALA A 63 14.98 -12.15 -9.11
CA ALA A 63 15.69 -10.89 -9.33
C ALA A 63 16.71 -10.57 -8.24
N HIS A 64 16.54 -11.13 -7.05
CA HIS A 64 17.39 -10.92 -5.88
C HIS A 64 17.90 -12.28 -5.41
N ASP A 65 19.20 -12.54 -5.52
CA ASP A 65 19.81 -13.78 -5.04
C ASP A 65 19.70 -13.81 -3.51
N SER A 66 18.62 -14.40 -2.99
CA SER A 66 18.52 -14.66 -1.56
C SER A 66 19.66 -15.61 -1.18
N THR A 67 20.63 -15.13 -0.42
CA THR A 67 21.75 -15.96 0.06
C THR A 67 21.34 -16.97 1.15
N GLY A 68 20.03 -17.24 1.31
CA GLY A 68 19.48 -18.32 2.12
C GLY A 68 19.15 -19.54 1.25
N THR A 69 19.54 -20.74 1.69
CA THR A 69 19.38 -22.02 0.99
C THR A 69 17.98 -22.20 0.37
N VAL A 70 17.94 -22.20 -0.96
CA VAL A 70 16.81 -22.59 -1.81
C VAL A 70 16.59 -24.10 -1.67
N SER A 71 15.35 -24.50 -1.36
CA SER A 71 14.93 -25.91 -1.38
C SER A 71 15.02 -26.48 -2.79
N GLU A 72 15.47 -27.73 -2.94
CA GLU A 72 15.45 -28.42 -4.23
C GLU A 72 14.02 -28.46 -4.82
N PRO A 73 13.87 -28.28 -6.15
CA PRO A 73 12.56 -28.23 -6.78
C PRO A 73 11.86 -29.59 -6.73
N THR A 74 10.60 -29.57 -6.33
CA THR A 74 9.71 -30.75 -6.33
C THR A 74 9.44 -31.20 -7.77
N PRO A 75 9.52 -32.51 -8.11
CA PRO A 75 9.15 -33.01 -9.42
C PRO A 75 7.71 -32.63 -9.78
N VAL A 76 7.49 -32.21 -11.04
CA VAL A 76 6.23 -31.61 -11.53
C VAL A 76 4.98 -32.47 -11.30
N ARG A 77 5.12 -33.80 -11.16
CA ARG A 77 4.00 -34.73 -10.89
C ARG A 77 3.58 -34.82 -9.42
N ASP A 78 4.37 -34.23 -8.53
CA ASP A 78 4.20 -34.26 -7.07
C ASP A 78 3.88 -32.84 -6.52
N MET A 79 3.40 -31.93 -7.38
CA MET A 79 2.99 -30.58 -6.99
C MET A 79 1.52 -30.56 -6.56
N ASP A 80 1.21 -29.85 -5.46
CA ASP A 80 -0.15 -29.68 -4.94
C ASP A 80 -1.01 -28.78 -5.85
N VAL A 81 -2.34 -28.95 -5.78
CA VAL A 81 -3.33 -27.98 -6.31
C VAL A 81 -3.27 -26.69 -5.50
N ASP A 82 -3.10 -25.57 -6.22
CA ASP A 82 -3.14 -24.15 -5.82
C ASP A 82 -2.30 -23.73 -4.57
N SER A 83 -1.50 -22.68 -4.70
CA SER A 83 -0.50 -22.33 -3.67
C SER A 83 -0.90 -21.18 -2.76
N GLY A 84 -1.96 -20.42 -3.08
CA GLY A 84 -2.37 -19.24 -2.31
C GLY A 84 -1.23 -18.23 -2.10
N VAL A 85 -0.23 -18.22 -3.00
CA VAL A 85 0.96 -17.38 -2.84
C VAL A 85 0.60 -15.93 -3.14
N ARG A 86 0.88 -15.05 -2.18
CA ARG A 86 0.89 -13.61 -2.38
C ARG A 86 2.20 -13.26 -3.06
N ALA A 87 2.14 -13.03 -4.37
CA ALA A 87 3.28 -12.70 -5.18
C ALA A 87 3.43 -11.18 -5.27
N LEU A 88 4.65 -10.70 -5.02
CA LEU A 88 5.04 -9.32 -5.30
C LEU A 88 4.29 -8.20 -4.53
N PRO A 89 3.95 -8.30 -3.23
CA PRO A 89 3.67 -7.10 -2.46
C PRO A 89 4.94 -6.24 -2.41
N VAL A 90 4.88 -5.09 -3.08
CA VAL A 90 5.92 -4.08 -3.17
C VAL A 90 5.51 -2.92 -2.29
N VAL A 91 6.40 -2.49 -1.41
CA VAL A 91 6.23 -1.32 -0.55
C VAL A 91 7.13 -0.21 -1.05
N SER A 92 6.53 0.80 -1.68
CA SER A 92 7.19 2.00 -2.16
C SER A 92 7.00 3.14 -1.16
N PHE A 93 8.04 3.95 -0.98
CA PHE A 93 8.05 5.08 -0.05
C PHE A 93 8.25 6.38 -0.82
N PHE A 94 7.43 7.39 -0.55
CA PHE A 94 7.50 8.70 -1.20
C PHE A 94 7.49 9.80 -0.15
N ALA A 95 8.47 10.70 -0.24
CA ALA A 95 8.45 11.94 0.52
C ALA A 95 9.04 13.07 -0.35
N PRO A 96 8.45 14.27 -0.33
CA PRO A 96 9.11 15.46 -0.87
C PRO A 96 10.50 15.63 -0.26
N GLN A 97 11.43 16.30 -0.95
CA GLN A 97 12.80 16.49 -0.44
C GLN A 97 12.78 16.99 1.01
N THR A 98 13.18 16.14 1.95
CA THR A 98 13.14 16.50 3.37
C THR A 98 14.38 17.35 3.69
N ARG A 99 14.35 18.12 4.78
CA ARG A 99 15.57 18.77 5.30
C ARG A 99 16.55 17.76 5.91
N PHE A 100 16.14 16.51 6.05
CA PHE A 100 16.89 15.41 6.62
C PHE A 100 17.43 14.55 5.47
N ASP A 101 18.71 14.18 5.56
CA ASP A 101 19.35 13.37 4.53
C ASP A 101 18.80 11.92 4.48
N THR A 102 18.10 11.50 5.54
CA THR A 102 17.61 10.12 5.70
C THR A 102 16.35 10.07 6.55
N VAL A 103 15.38 9.23 6.17
CA VAL A 103 14.19 8.93 6.98
C VAL A 103 14.29 7.50 7.53
N PRO A 104 14.32 7.29 8.85
CA PRO A 104 14.34 5.96 9.41
C PRO A 104 12.94 5.32 9.33
N ILE A 105 12.88 4.05 8.91
CA ILE A 105 11.66 3.25 8.87
C ILE A 105 11.85 1.96 9.65
N GLY A 106 10.87 1.61 10.48
CA GLY A 106 10.65 0.24 10.93
C GLY A 106 9.50 -0.35 10.15
N LEU A 107 9.61 -1.62 9.75
CA LEU A 107 8.57 -2.34 9.04
C LEU A 107 8.41 -3.72 9.66
N GLU A 108 7.19 -4.08 10.01
CA GLU A 108 6.86 -5.42 10.47
C GLU A 108 5.70 -5.98 9.65
N VAL A 109 5.82 -7.23 9.21
CA VAL A 109 4.82 -7.90 8.37
C VAL A 109 4.45 -9.24 8.98
N GLY A 110 3.16 -9.48 9.17
CA GLY A 110 2.59 -10.76 9.58
C GLY A 110 1.78 -11.41 8.45
N PHE A 111 1.58 -12.72 8.57
CA PHE A 111 0.65 -13.49 7.74
C PHE A 111 -0.23 -14.30 8.68
N SER A 112 -1.53 -13.98 8.70
CA SER A 112 -2.53 -14.65 9.55
C SER A 112 -2.74 -16.12 9.16
N ALA A 113 -2.53 -16.44 7.88
CA ALA A 113 -2.58 -17.78 7.33
C ALA A 113 -1.33 -18.03 6.50
N GLY A 114 -0.55 -19.03 6.90
CA GLY A 114 0.67 -19.44 6.20
C GLY A 114 1.93 -18.70 6.66
N LYS A 115 2.99 -18.80 5.84
CA LYS A 115 4.35 -18.38 6.21
C LYS A 115 4.97 -17.43 5.21
N ALA A 116 5.78 -16.51 5.72
CA ALA A 116 6.72 -15.75 4.90
C ALA A 116 7.66 -16.72 4.18
N ALA A 117 7.90 -16.46 2.90
CA ALA A 117 8.72 -17.30 2.03
C ALA A 117 9.95 -16.55 1.52
N LEU A 118 9.79 -15.28 1.16
CA LEU A 118 10.83 -14.46 0.52
C LEU A 118 10.68 -13.01 0.98
N TRP A 119 11.77 -12.24 0.94
CA TRP A 119 11.77 -10.81 1.29
C TRP A 119 13.04 -10.11 0.82
N PHE A 120 12.97 -8.80 0.68
CA PHE A 120 14.11 -7.91 0.51
C PHE A 120 13.77 -6.50 1.03
N PRO A 121 14.74 -5.75 1.58
CA PRO A 121 16.08 -6.21 1.96
C PRO A 121 16.00 -7.30 3.03
N GLN A 122 17.12 -7.90 3.42
CA GLN A 122 17.13 -8.94 4.45
C GLN A 122 16.43 -8.41 5.74
N VAL A 123 15.76 -9.28 6.51
CA VAL A 123 15.12 -8.90 7.79
C VAL A 123 16.10 -8.95 8.96
N ASP A 124 15.80 -8.22 10.03
CA ASP A 124 16.50 -8.31 11.32
C ASP A 124 16.05 -9.54 12.09
N THR A 125 14.73 -9.77 12.11
CA THR A 125 14.13 -10.96 12.74
C THR A 125 13.17 -11.65 11.79
N LEU A 126 13.29 -12.99 11.73
CA LEU A 126 12.36 -13.89 11.07
C LEU A 126 11.72 -14.79 12.13
N VAL A 127 10.40 -14.72 12.26
CA VAL A 127 9.60 -15.56 13.17
C VAL A 127 8.80 -16.55 12.33
N ASP A 128 8.79 -17.82 12.72
CA ASP A 128 8.01 -18.83 12.02
C ASP A 128 6.49 -18.64 12.24
N ALA A 129 5.70 -19.11 11.28
CA ALA A 129 4.25 -18.94 11.31
C ALA A 129 3.57 -19.58 12.52
N ALA A 130 4.08 -20.70 13.05
CA ALA A 130 3.46 -21.36 14.20
C ALA A 130 3.65 -20.52 15.48
N THR A 131 4.82 -19.92 15.64
CA THR A 131 5.13 -19.00 16.73
C THR A 131 4.33 -17.70 16.60
N ALA A 132 4.36 -17.03 15.43
CA ALA A 132 3.70 -15.74 15.22
C ALA A 132 2.16 -15.82 15.34
N ASN A 133 1.56 -16.96 14.99
CA ASN A 133 0.11 -17.17 15.05
C ASN A 133 -0.35 -17.92 16.33
N ALA A 134 0.54 -18.15 17.29
CA ALA A 134 0.20 -18.80 18.55
C ALA A 134 -0.71 -17.90 19.42
N ALA A 135 -1.57 -18.51 20.23
CA ALA A 135 -2.40 -17.78 21.21
C ALA A 135 -1.56 -16.92 22.16
N THR A 136 -0.37 -17.39 22.54
CA THR A 136 0.58 -16.62 23.36
C THR A 136 1.06 -15.36 22.65
N ALA A 137 1.35 -15.41 21.35
CA ALA A 137 1.74 -14.24 20.58
C ALA A 137 0.58 -13.23 20.48
N LEU A 138 -0.66 -13.70 20.33
CA LEU A 138 -1.84 -12.84 20.33
C LEU A 138 -2.05 -12.13 21.68
N ASP A 139 -1.89 -12.87 22.79
CA ASP A 139 -1.96 -12.31 24.15
C ASP A 139 -0.85 -11.28 24.40
N GLU A 140 0.38 -11.58 23.97
CA GLU A 140 1.53 -10.66 24.06
C GLU A 140 1.34 -9.42 23.19
N ARG A 141 0.76 -9.55 21.98
CA ARG A 141 0.39 -8.40 21.14
C ARG A 141 -0.65 -7.53 21.85
N GLN A 142 -1.67 -8.11 22.48
CA GLN A 142 -2.64 -7.31 23.22
C GLN A 142 -1.96 -6.54 24.37
N ALA A 143 -1.06 -7.17 25.12
CA ALA A 143 -0.29 -6.50 26.16
C ALA A 143 0.62 -5.38 25.59
N LEU A 144 1.22 -5.60 24.42
CA LEU A 144 2.02 -4.61 23.69
C LEU A 144 1.17 -3.41 23.26
N LEU A 145 -0.02 -3.64 22.71
CA LEU A 145 -0.96 -2.58 22.33
C LEU A 145 -1.40 -1.77 23.56
N ASP A 146 -1.73 -2.45 24.67
CA ASP A 146 -2.07 -1.79 25.93
C ASP A 146 -0.91 -0.97 26.51
N ALA A 147 0.33 -1.44 26.32
CA ALA A 147 1.53 -0.70 26.72
C ALA A 147 1.76 0.52 25.83
N ARG A 148 1.60 0.40 24.51
CA ARG A 148 1.69 1.50 23.54
C ARG A 148 0.67 2.59 23.84
N ALA A 149 -0.58 2.22 24.14
CA ALA A 149 -1.66 3.15 24.45
C ALA A 149 -1.43 3.99 25.72
N LYS A 150 -0.54 3.56 26.63
CA LYS A 150 -0.21 4.26 27.89
C LYS A 150 0.99 5.19 27.77
N ARG A 151 1.66 5.23 26.62
CA ARG A 151 2.86 6.04 26.42
C ARG A 151 2.52 7.53 26.38
N ASP A 152 3.42 8.33 26.92
CA ASP A 152 3.37 9.79 26.84
C ASP A 152 4.37 10.25 25.78
N PRO A 153 3.95 10.83 24.64
CA PRO A 153 4.87 11.29 23.59
C PRO A 153 5.95 12.28 24.05
N TYR A 154 5.75 12.94 25.19
CA TYR A 154 6.70 13.89 25.78
C TYR A 154 7.40 13.37 27.04
N GLY A 155 7.08 12.14 27.47
CA GLY A 155 7.59 11.53 28.68
C GLY A 155 8.71 10.51 28.44
N GLU A 156 9.31 10.06 29.53
CA GLU A 156 10.17 8.87 29.50
C GLU A 156 9.31 7.62 29.33
N ASN A 157 9.50 6.90 28.23
CA ASN A 157 8.77 5.68 27.94
C ASN A 157 9.71 4.47 27.93
N PRO A 158 9.25 3.29 28.38
CA PRO A 158 10.03 2.07 28.24
C PRO A 158 10.25 1.73 26.76
N VAL A 159 11.34 1.04 26.45
CA VAL A 159 11.51 0.43 25.13
C VAL A 159 10.49 -0.69 24.99
N LEU A 160 9.70 -0.63 23.92
CA LEU A 160 8.76 -1.69 23.56
C LEU A 160 9.37 -2.49 22.42
N GLY A 161 9.28 -3.82 22.49
CA GLY A 161 9.80 -4.71 21.45
C GLY A 161 8.94 -4.72 20.19
N ALA A 162 9.39 -5.52 19.23
CA ALA A 162 8.65 -5.83 18.01
C ALA A 162 7.32 -6.53 18.35
N ASP A 163 6.37 -6.44 17.42
CA ASP A 163 5.11 -7.15 17.60
C ASP A 163 5.30 -8.68 17.45
N PRO A 164 4.90 -9.48 18.45
CA PRO A 164 5.17 -10.91 18.49
C PRO A 164 4.38 -11.70 17.44
N THR A 165 3.36 -11.10 16.81
CA THR A 165 2.57 -11.74 15.75
C THR A 165 3.08 -11.41 14.35
N ARG A 166 4.26 -10.78 14.23
CA ARG A 166 4.90 -10.45 12.96
C ARG A 166 5.95 -11.50 12.61
N GLN A 167 5.97 -11.91 11.35
CA GLN A 167 6.91 -12.91 10.83
C GLN A 167 8.18 -12.25 10.29
N LEU A 168 8.07 -11.08 9.68
CA LEU A 168 9.19 -10.32 9.13
C LEU A 168 9.32 -9.02 9.92
N VAL A 169 10.52 -8.75 10.43
CA VAL A 169 10.81 -7.53 11.19
C VAL A 169 12.06 -6.87 10.61
N TRP A 170 11.88 -5.67 10.12
CA TRP A 170 12.95 -4.70 9.85
C TRP A 170 12.90 -3.64 10.94
N GLU A 171 13.85 -3.71 11.87
CA GLU A 171 13.97 -2.74 12.97
C GLU A 171 14.47 -1.39 12.47
N THR A 172 15.31 -1.38 11.43
CA THR A 172 15.86 -0.14 10.88
C THR A 172 16.15 -0.27 9.39
N LEU A 173 15.30 0.36 8.59
CA LEU A 173 15.53 0.75 7.21
C LEU A 173 15.85 2.24 7.15
N SER A 174 16.60 2.65 6.14
CA SER A 174 16.87 4.06 5.85
C SER A 174 16.32 4.42 4.49
N LEU A 175 15.50 5.47 4.42
CA LEU A 175 15.02 6.00 3.15
C LEU A 175 15.91 7.16 2.71
N GLU A 176 16.45 7.07 1.50
CA GLU A 176 17.38 8.05 0.93
C GLU A 176 16.94 8.46 -0.50
N GLU A 177 17.26 9.68 -0.94
CA GLU A 177 16.95 10.12 -2.32
C GLU A 177 17.79 9.39 -3.37
N LYS A 178 19.00 8.97 -2.98
CA LYS A 178 19.98 8.33 -3.84
C LYS A 178 20.43 7.02 -3.21
N GLY A 179 20.38 5.95 -4.00
CA GLY A 179 20.77 4.64 -3.52
C GLY A 179 22.27 4.46 -3.45
N LYS A 180 22.72 3.57 -2.56
CA LYS A 180 24.12 3.13 -2.49
C LYS A 180 24.50 2.18 -3.63
N GLY A 181 23.50 1.57 -4.28
CA GLY A 181 23.62 0.79 -5.50
C GLY A 181 22.70 -0.43 -5.50
N SER A 182 21.89 -0.61 -6.54
CA SER A 182 20.96 -1.74 -6.65
C SER A 182 21.62 -3.01 -7.16
N GLU A 183 21.08 -4.14 -6.74
CA GLU A 183 21.35 -5.43 -7.36
C GLU A 183 20.91 -5.42 -8.82
N LYS A 184 21.61 -6.18 -9.68
CA LYS A 184 21.18 -6.31 -11.07
C LYS A 184 19.98 -7.24 -11.13
N SER A 185 18.87 -6.75 -11.67
CA SER A 185 17.71 -7.58 -11.99
C SER A 185 17.69 -7.86 -13.48
N THR A 186 17.20 -9.05 -13.86
CA THR A 186 16.89 -9.39 -15.25
C THR A 186 15.43 -9.12 -15.59
N GLN A 187 14.62 -8.72 -14.60
CA GLN A 187 13.18 -8.50 -14.74
C GLN A 187 12.90 -7.04 -15.09
N THR A 188 12.26 -6.81 -16.24
CA THR A 188 12.01 -5.47 -16.79
C THR A 188 11.10 -4.62 -15.92
N TRP A 189 10.19 -5.23 -15.18
CA TRP A 189 9.27 -4.52 -14.29
C TRP A 189 9.96 -4.02 -13.00
N VAL A 190 11.01 -4.72 -12.53
CA VAL A 190 11.86 -4.24 -11.43
C VAL A 190 12.62 -2.99 -11.85
N ASP A 191 13.14 -2.99 -13.09
CA ASP A 191 13.76 -1.80 -13.66
C ASP A 191 12.75 -0.66 -13.88
N ALA A 192 11.47 -0.96 -14.08
CA ALA A 192 10.41 0.05 -14.18
C ALA A 192 10.10 0.65 -12.80
N LEU A 193 10.00 -0.18 -11.75
CA LEU A 193 9.89 0.27 -10.36
C LEU A 193 11.03 1.20 -9.96
N ARG A 194 12.26 0.85 -10.35
CA ARG A 194 13.45 1.67 -10.05
C ARG A 194 13.42 3.07 -10.65
N LYS A 195 12.61 3.25 -11.69
CA LYS A 195 12.44 4.51 -12.44
C LYS A 195 11.23 5.31 -11.97
N LEU A 196 10.48 4.85 -10.98
CA LEU A 196 9.40 5.63 -10.39
C LEU A 196 9.98 6.92 -9.82
N ASP A 197 9.48 8.04 -10.35
CA ASP A 197 9.88 9.36 -9.90
C ASP A 197 9.37 9.60 -8.48
N GLY A 198 10.16 10.27 -7.64
CA GLY A 198 9.84 10.54 -6.24
C GLY A 198 9.86 9.34 -5.27
N ALA A 199 9.98 8.09 -5.74
CA ALA A 199 10.16 6.93 -4.86
C ALA A 199 11.53 7.00 -4.17
N LEU A 200 11.63 6.76 -2.88
CA LEU A 200 12.90 6.76 -2.13
C LEU A 200 13.61 5.41 -2.22
N TRP A 201 14.92 5.42 -2.04
CA TRP A 201 15.72 4.20 -1.89
C TRP A 201 15.59 3.68 -0.47
N VAL A 202 15.20 2.42 -0.35
CA VAL A 202 15.19 1.63 0.88
C VAL A 202 16.55 0.99 1.05
N GLU A 203 17.26 1.42 2.09
CA GLU A 203 18.63 1.04 2.39
C GLU A 203 18.69 0.17 3.65
N ARG A 204 19.44 -0.93 3.56
CA ARG A 204 19.84 -1.74 4.72
C ARG A 204 21.25 -2.28 4.54
N GLY A 205 22.21 -1.74 5.30
CA GLY A 205 23.61 -2.13 5.16
C GLY A 205 24.12 -1.86 3.75
N ALA A 206 24.38 -2.92 2.98
CA ALA A 206 24.79 -2.85 1.57
C ALA A 206 23.63 -3.07 0.57
N GLU A 207 22.45 -3.42 1.06
CA GLU A 207 21.25 -3.63 0.25
C GLU A 207 20.56 -2.29 -0.03
N SER A 208 20.19 -2.06 -1.29
CA SER A 208 19.61 -0.80 -1.75
C SER A 208 18.63 -1.08 -2.89
N GLU A 209 17.37 -0.70 -2.71
CA GLU A 209 16.33 -0.83 -3.73
C GLU A 209 15.30 0.29 -3.62
N ARG A 210 14.50 0.55 -4.65
CA ARG A 210 13.43 1.59 -4.59
C ARG A 210 12.16 1.15 -3.85
N PHE A 211 12.18 -0.06 -3.28
CA PHE A 211 11.07 -0.67 -2.58
C PHE A 211 11.57 -1.74 -1.61
N ALA A 212 10.74 -2.06 -0.61
CA ALA A 212 10.83 -3.33 0.11
C ALA A 212 9.85 -4.32 -0.52
N PHE A 213 10.15 -5.62 -0.49
CA PHE A 213 9.19 -6.64 -0.86
C PHE A 213 9.20 -7.80 0.12
N TYR A 214 8.10 -8.54 0.11
CA TYR A 214 7.95 -9.80 0.82
C TYR A 214 7.07 -10.72 0.00
N GLU A 215 7.12 -12.02 0.23
CA GLU A 215 6.18 -12.99 -0.34
C GLU A 215 5.79 -13.97 0.74
N GLY A 216 4.52 -14.36 0.75
CA GLY A 216 3.97 -15.32 1.69
C GLY A 216 3.27 -16.45 0.96
N ARG A 217 3.51 -17.69 1.41
CA ARG A 217 2.65 -18.82 1.03
C ARG A 217 1.49 -18.84 2.03
N THR A 218 0.30 -18.53 1.57
CA THR A 218 -0.91 -18.47 2.41
C THR A 218 -1.84 -19.64 2.09
N ASP A 219 -2.61 -20.06 3.09
CA ASP A 219 -3.68 -21.05 2.90
C ASP A 219 -5.04 -20.37 2.62
N GLU A 220 -5.01 -19.10 2.19
CA GLU A 220 -6.19 -18.33 1.85
C GLU A 220 -6.90 -18.93 0.63
N LYS A 221 -8.18 -18.59 0.47
CA LYS A 221 -9.00 -18.96 -0.69
C LYS A 221 -9.56 -17.70 -1.33
N PRO A 222 -9.97 -17.73 -2.62
CA PRO A 222 -10.70 -16.64 -3.21
C PRO A 222 -11.89 -16.23 -2.32
N LEU A 223 -12.10 -14.92 -2.17
CA LEU A 223 -13.24 -14.35 -1.44
C LEU A 223 -14.55 -14.45 -2.24
N LEU A 224 -14.44 -14.83 -3.51
CA LEU A 224 -15.55 -15.02 -4.42
C LEU A 224 -15.72 -16.50 -4.76
N GLU A 225 -16.98 -16.89 -4.94
CA GLU A 225 -17.39 -18.14 -5.57
C GLU A 225 -18.03 -17.83 -6.92
N VAL A 226 -17.83 -18.70 -7.91
CA VAL A 226 -18.41 -18.55 -9.26
C VAL A 226 -19.42 -19.66 -9.49
N GLU A 227 -20.64 -19.28 -9.89
CA GLU A 227 -21.69 -20.21 -10.28
C GLU A 227 -22.26 -19.87 -11.66
N ARG A 228 -22.93 -20.85 -12.27
CA ARG A 228 -23.74 -20.62 -13.46
C ARG A 228 -25.11 -20.09 -13.03
N GLY A 229 -25.53 -18.97 -13.60
CA GLY A 229 -26.87 -18.43 -13.41
C GLY A 229 -27.94 -19.15 -14.25
N ASP A 230 -29.20 -18.86 -13.96
CA ASP A 230 -30.36 -19.54 -14.56
C ASP A 230 -30.50 -19.34 -16.08
N GLU A 231 -29.81 -18.33 -16.63
CA GLU A 231 -29.80 -18.02 -18.06
C GLU A 231 -28.64 -18.69 -18.81
N TRP A 232 -27.88 -19.55 -18.14
CA TRP A 232 -26.74 -20.24 -18.75
C TRP A 232 -27.19 -21.21 -19.85
N SER A 233 -26.54 -21.13 -21.00
CA SER A 233 -26.66 -22.07 -22.12
C SER A 233 -25.36 -22.16 -22.91
N ASP A 234 -25.28 -23.08 -23.86
CA ASP A 234 -24.11 -23.26 -24.73
C ASP A 234 -23.78 -22.00 -25.57
N THR A 235 -24.77 -21.13 -25.78
CA THR A 235 -24.64 -19.89 -26.58
C THR A 235 -24.71 -18.61 -25.74
N ARG A 236 -24.95 -18.72 -24.43
CA ARG A 236 -25.13 -17.57 -23.53
C ARG A 236 -24.52 -17.88 -22.17
N ALA A 237 -23.40 -17.24 -21.87
CA ALA A 237 -22.75 -17.40 -20.58
C ALA A 237 -23.38 -16.46 -19.55
N HIS A 238 -23.96 -17.02 -18.50
CA HIS A 238 -24.47 -16.28 -17.34
C HIS A 238 -23.68 -16.67 -16.09
N TYR A 239 -22.79 -15.80 -15.62
CA TYR A 239 -22.02 -16.01 -14.40
C TYR A 239 -22.67 -15.34 -13.20
N VAL A 240 -22.69 -16.00 -12.05
CA VAL A 240 -23.06 -15.39 -10.78
C VAL A 240 -21.84 -15.47 -9.87
N LEU A 241 -21.29 -14.30 -9.51
CA LEU A 241 -20.25 -14.22 -8.49
C LEU A 241 -20.92 -14.01 -7.13
N LYS A 242 -20.61 -14.87 -6.17
CA LYS A 242 -21.05 -14.74 -4.78
C LYS A 242 -19.86 -14.33 -3.92
N ASN A 243 -20.08 -13.39 -3.01
CA ASN A 243 -19.12 -13.05 -1.98
C ASN A 243 -19.60 -13.62 -0.64
N PRO A 244 -19.26 -14.87 -0.30
CA PRO A 244 -19.62 -15.46 0.99
C PRO A 244 -18.79 -14.90 2.16
N SER A 245 -17.76 -14.10 1.88
CA SER A 245 -16.85 -13.60 2.92
C SER A 245 -17.49 -12.55 3.81
N ALA A 246 -16.79 -12.19 4.89
CA ALA A 246 -17.17 -11.10 5.79
C ALA A 246 -16.80 -9.70 5.25
N TRP A 247 -16.13 -9.62 4.09
CA TRP A 247 -15.54 -8.38 3.57
C TRP A 247 -16.14 -8.07 2.19
N PRO A 248 -16.38 -6.80 1.85
CA PRO A 248 -16.68 -6.46 0.46
C PRO A 248 -15.46 -6.80 -0.42
N VAL A 249 -15.71 -7.08 -1.70
CA VAL A 249 -14.67 -7.04 -2.73
C VAL A 249 -14.97 -5.90 -3.68
N HIS A 250 -13.94 -5.37 -4.33
CA HIS A 250 -14.04 -4.19 -5.15
C HIS A 250 -13.47 -4.42 -6.54
N ASP A 251 -13.85 -3.57 -7.49
CA ASP A 251 -13.26 -3.49 -8.81
C ASP A 251 -13.21 -4.85 -9.52
N VAL A 252 -14.31 -5.61 -9.41
CA VAL A 252 -14.41 -6.99 -9.88
C VAL A 252 -14.54 -6.98 -11.39
N LEU A 253 -13.52 -7.49 -12.05
CA LEU A 253 -13.43 -7.62 -13.51
C LEU A 253 -13.44 -9.11 -13.89
N VAL A 254 -14.38 -9.49 -14.74
CA VAL A 254 -14.42 -10.83 -15.34
C VAL A 254 -14.04 -10.71 -16.79
N VAL A 255 -13.01 -11.46 -17.20
CA VAL A 255 -12.56 -11.53 -18.60
C VAL A 255 -12.68 -12.97 -19.06
N ARG A 256 -13.58 -13.22 -20.02
CA ARG A 256 -13.68 -14.51 -20.69
C ARG A 256 -13.17 -14.40 -22.12
N ARG A 257 -12.03 -15.03 -22.42
CA ARG A 257 -11.48 -15.12 -23.76
C ARG A 257 -11.87 -16.42 -24.45
N VAL A 258 -12.30 -16.28 -25.71
CA VAL A 258 -12.58 -17.38 -26.64
C VAL A 258 -11.91 -17.05 -27.98
N GLY A 259 -10.66 -17.47 -28.11
CA GLY A 259 -9.80 -17.16 -29.25
C GLY A 259 -9.54 -15.66 -29.43
N LYS A 260 -10.16 -15.07 -30.47
CA LYS A 260 -10.02 -13.64 -30.82
C LYS A 260 -11.09 -12.75 -30.21
N GLN A 261 -12.07 -13.33 -29.54
CA GLN A 261 -13.13 -12.62 -28.87
C GLN A 261 -12.92 -12.65 -27.36
N ALA A 262 -13.33 -11.59 -26.69
CA ALA A 262 -13.36 -11.49 -25.24
C ALA A 262 -14.68 -10.91 -24.78
N TYR A 263 -15.20 -11.43 -23.69
CA TYR A 263 -16.33 -10.89 -22.98
C TYR A 263 -15.82 -10.30 -21.68
N VAL A 264 -16.12 -9.03 -21.45
CA VAL A 264 -15.60 -8.29 -20.31
C VAL A 264 -16.76 -7.75 -19.52
N PHE A 265 -16.75 -8.00 -18.21
CA PHE A 265 -17.74 -7.47 -17.29
C PHE A 265 -17.02 -6.80 -16.11
N TYR A 266 -17.61 -5.71 -15.60
CA TYR A 266 -17.10 -4.98 -14.46
C TYR A 266 -18.19 -4.68 -13.42
N ALA A 267 -17.94 -5.04 -12.16
CA ALA A 267 -18.73 -4.62 -11.00
C ALA A 267 -17.85 -3.78 -10.06
N PRO A 268 -18.24 -2.53 -9.73
CA PRO A 268 -17.46 -1.70 -8.82
C PRO A 268 -17.25 -2.32 -7.43
N SER A 269 -18.24 -3.04 -6.92
CA SER A 269 -18.14 -3.76 -5.66
C SER A 269 -19.19 -4.87 -5.56
N ILE A 270 -18.82 -5.95 -4.86
CA ILE A 270 -19.75 -6.98 -4.40
C ILE A 270 -19.67 -7.00 -2.87
N PRO A 271 -20.68 -6.46 -2.15
CA PRO A 271 -20.66 -6.45 -0.69
C PRO A 271 -20.63 -7.85 -0.08
N ALA A 272 -20.19 -7.93 1.18
CA ALA A 272 -20.21 -9.17 1.97
C ALA A 272 -21.59 -9.83 1.98
N GLY A 273 -21.64 -11.14 1.76
CA GLY A 273 -22.86 -11.93 1.69
C GLY A 273 -23.78 -11.61 0.50
N LYS A 274 -23.30 -10.89 -0.51
CA LYS A 274 -24.06 -10.54 -1.73
C LYS A 274 -23.52 -11.24 -2.96
N SER A 275 -24.28 -11.13 -4.04
CA SER A 275 -23.93 -11.71 -5.34
C SER A 275 -24.15 -10.70 -6.45
N ALA A 276 -23.45 -10.90 -7.56
CA ALA A 276 -23.61 -10.14 -8.80
C ALA A 276 -23.69 -11.11 -9.98
N GLY A 277 -24.73 -10.96 -10.81
CA GLY A 277 -25.01 -11.81 -11.97
C GLY A 277 -24.70 -11.09 -13.27
N PHE A 278 -24.03 -11.78 -14.20
CA PHE A 278 -23.48 -11.22 -15.43
C PHE A 278 -23.85 -12.11 -16.61
N VAL A 279 -24.57 -11.54 -17.56
CA VAL A 279 -24.83 -12.18 -18.84
C VAL A 279 -23.86 -11.60 -19.86
N LEU A 280 -23.04 -12.46 -20.46
CA LEU A 280 -22.03 -12.06 -21.42
C LEU A 280 -22.60 -12.15 -22.85
N GLU A 281 -23.01 -11.00 -23.39
CA GLU A 281 -23.69 -10.93 -24.70
C GLU A 281 -22.81 -10.27 -25.77
N ASP A 282 -22.13 -9.18 -25.42
CA ASP A 282 -21.32 -8.41 -26.37
C ASP A 282 -19.85 -8.86 -26.36
N ALA A 283 -19.46 -9.54 -27.43
CA ALA A 283 -18.07 -9.91 -27.66
C ALA A 283 -17.25 -8.72 -28.15
N LEU A 284 -16.15 -8.43 -27.47
CA LEU A 284 -15.12 -7.49 -27.90
C LEU A 284 -14.03 -8.22 -28.69
N GLN A 285 -13.49 -7.56 -29.70
CA GLN A 285 -12.31 -8.06 -30.40
C GLN A 285 -11.08 -7.89 -29.49
N VAL A 286 -10.37 -8.97 -29.19
CA VAL A 286 -9.14 -8.93 -28.37
C VAL A 286 -8.13 -7.97 -29.00
N GLY A 287 -7.55 -7.10 -28.17
CA GLY A 287 -6.57 -6.10 -28.57
C GLY A 287 -7.16 -4.83 -29.22
N SER A 288 -8.48 -4.77 -29.44
CA SER A 288 -9.16 -3.54 -29.85
C SER A 288 -9.13 -2.48 -28.73
N ASP A 289 -9.34 -1.22 -29.09
CA ASP A 289 -9.39 -0.13 -28.10
C ASP A 289 -10.55 -0.30 -27.12
N ALA A 290 -11.70 -0.79 -27.58
CA ALA A 290 -12.84 -1.11 -26.71
C ALA A 290 -12.49 -2.20 -25.69
N PHE A 291 -11.73 -3.22 -26.09
CA PHE A 291 -11.25 -4.25 -25.18
C PHE A 291 -10.27 -3.69 -24.14
N LYS A 292 -9.32 -2.85 -24.57
CA LYS A 292 -8.34 -2.22 -23.67
C LYS A 292 -9.01 -1.29 -22.66
N GLU A 293 -9.99 -0.50 -23.10
CA GLU A 293 -10.76 0.39 -22.23
C GLU A 293 -11.58 -0.41 -21.21
N ALA A 294 -12.26 -1.47 -21.65
CA ALA A 294 -13.06 -2.33 -20.79
C ALA A 294 -12.24 -3.15 -19.78
N THR A 295 -10.94 -3.34 -20.02
CA THR A 295 -10.04 -4.11 -19.15
C THR A 295 -9.07 -3.20 -18.41
N ARG A 296 -7.93 -2.89 -19.04
CA ARG A 296 -6.85 -2.08 -18.48
C ARG A 296 -7.35 -0.69 -18.07
N GLY A 297 -8.04 0.02 -18.96
CA GLY A 297 -8.55 1.37 -18.67
C GLY A 297 -9.51 1.41 -17.48
N GLN A 298 -10.34 0.37 -17.34
CA GLN A 298 -11.23 0.22 -16.20
C GLN A 298 -10.49 0.00 -14.88
N LEU A 299 -9.44 -0.84 -14.85
CA LEU A 299 -8.61 -1.00 -13.65
C LEU A 299 -7.80 0.27 -13.36
N GLU A 300 -7.22 0.93 -14.36
CA GLU A 300 -6.51 2.20 -14.19
C GLU A 300 -7.38 3.24 -13.49
N LYS A 301 -8.61 3.45 -13.99
CA LYS A 301 -9.59 4.36 -13.40
C LYS A 301 -9.93 4.02 -11.94
N SER A 302 -9.87 2.74 -11.58
CA SER A 302 -10.18 2.26 -10.22
C SER A 302 -8.99 2.27 -9.26
N LEU A 303 -7.75 2.23 -9.77
CA LEU A 303 -6.55 2.14 -8.94
C LEU A 303 -5.84 3.48 -8.81
N VAL A 304 -5.90 4.35 -9.82
CA VAL A 304 -5.22 5.64 -9.80
C VAL A 304 -5.95 6.62 -8.88
N ASP A 305 -5.20 7.34 -8.06
CA ASP A 305 -5.68 8.52 -7.37
C ASP A 305 -5.88 9.67 -8.37
N ALA A 306 -7.12 9.87 -8.81
CA ALA A 306 -7.44 10.92 -9.77
C ALA A 306 -7.19 12.35 -9.23
N THR A 307 -7.10 12.52 -7.91
CA THR A 307 -6.83 13.82 -7.28
C THR A 307 -5.35 14.09 -7.13
N THR A 308 -4.56 13.05 -6.86
CA THR A 308 -3.11 13.12 -6.66
C THR A 308 -2.43 11.99 -7.44
N PRO A 309 -2.43 12.03 -8.79
CA PRO A 309 -1.95 10.92 -9.62
C PRO A 309 -0.42 10.79 -9.63
N THR A 310 0.30 11.77 -9.09
CA THR A 310 1.76 11.79 -8.99
C THR A 310 2.19 12.08 -7.55
N PRO A 311 3.35 11.57 -7.11
CA PRO A 311 3.92 11.93 -5.83
C PRO A 311 4.07 13.45 -5.68
N PRO A 312 3.68 14.05 -4.54
CA PRO A 312 3.95 15.45 -4.28
C PRO A 312 5.44 15.75 -4.24
N THR A 313 5.86 16.82 -4.92
CA THR A 313 7.26 17.28 -4.93
C THR A 313 7.60 18.21 -3.78
N ASP A 314 6.59 18.75 -3.11
CA ASP A 314 6.72 19.73 -2.03
C ASP A 314 5.78 19.39 -0.86
N TYR A 315 6.11 19.93 0.32
CA TYR A 315 5.25 19.82 1.49
C TYR A 315 4.18 20.89 1.50
N ASP A 316 2.91 20.47 1.47
CA ASP A 316 1.77 21.36 1.67
C ASP A 316 1.34 21.41 3.13
N TRP A 317 1.78 22.47 3.83
CA TRP A 317 1.40 22.74 5.22
C TRP A 317 0.12 23.59 5.34
N SER A 318 -0.53 23.93 4.23
CA SER A 318 -1.67 24.86 4.21
C SER A 318 -2.99 24.22 4.68
N THR A 319 -3.04 22.89 4.76
CA THR A 319 -4.27 22.11 4.97
C THR A 319 -4.58 21.77 6.43
N GLY A 320 -3.84 22.31 7.39
CA GLY A 320 -4.14 22.15 8.83
C GLY A 320 -3.80 20.77 9.41
N THR A 321 -3.10 19.91 8.66
CA THR A 321 -2.65 18.57 9.07
C THR A 321 -1.33 18.58 9.82
N CYS A 322 -1.10 19.56 10.69
CA CYS A 322 0.11 19.58 11.53
C CYS A 322 0.01 18.46 12.58
N VAL A 323 0.66 17.33 12.30
CA VAL A 323 0.81 16.23 13.27
C VAL A 323 1.92 16.61 14.24
N MET A 324 1.57 16.72 15.52
CA MET A 324 2.48 17.11 16.61
C MET A 324 2.42 16.08 17.73
N GLY A 325 3.54 15.90 18.45
CA GLY A 325 3.58 15.00 19.61
C GLY A 325 3.31 13.55 19.24
N ARG A 326 3.78 13.12 18.05
CA ARG A 326 3.74 11.71 17.67
C ARG A 326 4.79 10.94 18.47
N ASP A 327 4.41 9.77 18.95
CA ASP A 327 5.32 8.80 19.54
C ASP A 327 5.85 7.84 18.44
N PRO A 328 7.16 7.83 18.17
CA PRO A 328 7.76 6.95 17.16
C PRO A 328 7.50 5.45 17.38
N ALA A 329 7.21 5.04 18.63
CA ALA A 329 6.94 3.65 18.98
C ALA A 329 5.49 3.20 18.74
N VAL A 330 4.61 4.12 18.32
CA VAL A 330 3.25 3.77 17.89
C VAL A 330 3.25 3.62 16.37
N PRO A 331 2.99 2.41 15.84
CA PRO A 331 2.98 2.19 14.41
C PRO A 331 1.72 2.75 13.74
N VAL A 332 1.81 2.94 12.43
CA VAL A 332 0.65 2.96 11.53
C VAL A 332 0.40 1.52 11.07
N GLU A 333 -0.80 1.01 11.37
CA GLU A 333 -1.20 -0.38 11.03
C GLU A 333 -2.42 -0.47 10.10
N VAL A 334 -3.09 0.67 9.84
CA VAL A 334 -4.33 0.71 9.07
C VAL A 334 -4.14 1.57 7.84
N ALA A 335 -4.54 1.07 6.68
CA ALA A 335 -4.50 1.82 5.44
C ALA A 335 -5.60 2.89 5.38
N GLU A 336 -5.27 4.10 4.95
CA GLU A 336 -6.26 5.17 4.70
C GLU A 336 -6.99 4.99 3.36
N GLY A 337 -6.46 4.15 2.47
CA GLY A 337 -7.03 3.91 1.15
C GLY A 337 -6.26 2.87 0.34
N HIS A 338 -6.60 2.79 -0.94
CA HIS A 338 -6.05 1.82 -1.90
C HIS A 338 -5.52 2.46 -3.19
N ARG A 339 -5.66 3.79 -3.32
CA ARG A 339 -5.35 4.48 -4.56
C ARG A 339 -3.86 4.73 -4.68
N LEU A 340 -3.29 4.35 -5.81
CA LEU A 340 -1.87 4.45 -6.12
C LEU A 340 -1.59 5.63 -7.06
N TYR A 341 -0.32 5.94 -7.27
CA TYR A 341 0.08 6.86 -8.33
C TYR A 341 -0.04 6.22 -9.71
N GLN A 342 -0.25 7.04 -10.73
CA GLN A 342 -0.39 6.58 -12.11
C GLN A 342 0.76 5.68 -12.54
N ALA A 343 2.00 6.10 -12.28
CA ALA A 343 3.19 5.34 -12.68
C ALA A 343 3.28 3.98 -11.98
N GLU A 344 2.79 3.84 -10.74
CA GLU A 344 2.73 2.55 -10.05
C GLU A 344 1.69 1.62 -10.68
N VAL A 345 0.50 2.16 -11.00
CA VAL A 345 -0.55 1.41 -11.70
C VAL A 345 -0.08 0.98 -13.09
N ASP A 346 0.64 1.84 -13.81
CA ASP A 346 1.20 1.50 -15.11
C ASP A 346 2.17 0.32 -15.00
N VAL A 347 3.08 0.34 -14.03
CA VAL A 347 4.03 -0.76 -13.80
C VAL A 347 3.30 -2.05 -13.42
N LEU A 348 2.32 -1.98 -12.51
CA LEU A 348 1.50 -3.12 -12.11
C LEU A 348 0.79 -3.74 -13.32
N LEU A 349 0.11 -2.93 -14.14
CA LEU A 349 -0.66 -3.41 -15.28
C LEU A 349 0.21 -3.80 -16.48
N ASP A 350 1.43 -3.25 -16.61
CA ASP A 350 2.40 -3.72 -17.60
C ASP A 350 2.97 -5.08 -17.22
N ALA A 351 3.26 -5.30 -15.94
CA ALA A 351 3.79 -6.56 -15.44
C ALA A 351 2.74 -7.68 -15.43
N TRP A 352 1.52 -7.37 -14.97
CA TRP A 352 0.47 -8.37 -14.74
C TRP A 352 -0.64 -8.39 -15.79
N GLY A 353 -0.77 -7.34 -16.61
CA GLY A 353 -1.80 -7.23 -17.65
C GLY A 353 -1.90 -8.45 -18.57
N PRO A 354 -0.78 -9.05 -19.04
CA PRO A 354 -0.83 -10.29 -19.81
C PRO A 354 -1.52 -11.43 -19.06
N ALA A 355 -1.26 -11.59 -17.76
CA ALA A 355 -1.92 -12.59 -16.94
C ALA A 355 -3.40 -12.23 -16.68
N PHE A 356 -3.72 -10.95 -16.46
CA PHE A 356 -5.10 -10.53 -16.19
C PHE A 356 -6.02 -10.67 -17.40
N PHE A 357 -5.51 -10.31 -18.59
CA PHE A 357 -6.37 -10.05 -19.74
C PHE A 357 -6.08 -10.93 -20.94
N GLU A 358 -4.88 -11.53 -21.03
CA GLU A 358 -4.45 -12.23 -22.24
C GLU A 358 -4.57 -13.76 -22.15
N GLN A 359 -5.04 -14.31 -21.04
CA GLN A 359 -5.23 -15.75 -20.89
C GLN A 359 -6.51 -16.23 -21.60
N GLU A 360 -6.43 -17.39 -22.26
CA GLU A 360 -7.61 -18.09 -22.76
C GLU A 360 -8.43 -18.66 -21.59
N GLY A 361 -9.76 -18.64 -21.69
CA GLY A 361 -10.63 -19.11 -20.61
C GLY A 361 -11.26 -17.96 -19.82
N THR A 362 -11.63 -18.20 -18.57
CA THR A 362 -12.27 -17.20 -17.70
C THR A 362 -11.31 -16.82 -16.59
N VAL A 363 -11.03 -15.52 -16.50
CA VAL A 363 -10.23 -14.92 -15.43
C VAL A 363 -11.13 -13.99 -14.63
N VAL A 364 -11.04 -14.07 -13.31
CA VAL A 364 -11.63 -13.09 -12.39
C VAL A 364 -10.50 -12.32 -11.73
N VAL A 365 -10.52 -11.00 -11.88
CA VAL A 365 -9.65 -10.06 -11.16
C VAL A 365 -10.51 -9.26 -10.21
N TYR A 366 -10.09 -9.08 -8.97
CA TYR A 366 -10.76 -8.17 -8.04
C TYR A 366 -9.76 -7.56 -7.07
N ARG A 367 -10.12 -6.41 -6.51
CA ARG A 367 -9.35 -5.78 -5.44
C ARG A 367 -9.91 -6.19 -4.08
N GLU A 368 -9.02 -6.57 -3.18
CA GLU A 368 -9.32 -6.87 -1.79
C GLU A 368 -9.67 -5.58 -1.02
N ASP A 369 -10.52 -5.70 -0.01
CA ASP A 369 -10.79 -4.59 0.88
C ASP A 369 -9.55 -4.28 1.75
N PRO A 370 -9.18 -3.01 1.99
CA PRO A 370 -8.07 -2.69 2.88
C PRO A 370 -8.21 -3.29 4.28
N GLY A 371 -9.43 -3.38 4.83
CA GLY A 371 -9.65 -4.02 6.12
C GLY A 371 -9.40 -5.54 6.09
N TYR A 372 -9.66 -6.18 4.95
CA TYR A 372 -9.27 -7.58 4.74
C TYR A 372 -7.75 -7.74 4.74
N LEU A 373 -7.03 -6.86 4.02
CA LEU A 373 -5.57 -6.87 3.98
C LEU A 373 -4.95 -6.62 5.36
N ASP A 374 -5.50 -5.69 6.13
CA ASP A 374 -5.04 -5.37 7.49
C ASP A 374 -5.25 -6.55 8.44
N ALA A 375 -6.31 -7.34 8.22
CA ALA A 375 -6.58 -8.55 9.00
C ALA A 375 -5.70 -9.74 8.57
N MET A 376 -5.55 -9.96 7.26
CA MET A 376 -4.91 -11.18 6.74
C MET A 376 -3.39 -11.07 6.63
N MET A 377 -2.90 -9.87 6.33
CA MET A 377 -1.49 -9.54 6.18
C MET A 377 -1.19 -8.27 6.96
N PRO A 378 -1.24 -8.34 8.31
CA PRO A 378 -1.08 -7.17 9.16
C PRO A 378 0.31 -6.59 8.98
N LEU A 379 0.37 -5.27 8.84
CA LEU A 379 1.57 -4.50 8.59
C LEU A 379 1.69 -3.42 9.65
N SER A 380 2.89 -3.21 10.18
CA SER A 380 3.17 -2.18 11.18
C SER A 380 4.34 -1.32 10.69
N LEU A 381 4.08 -0.04 10.47
CA LEU A 381 5.08 0.91 9.99
C LEU A 381 5.44 1.92 11.08
N TYR A 382 6.75 2.10 11.28
CA TYR A 382 7.33 3.00 12.25
C TYR A 382 8.22 4.01 11.54
N THR A 383 8.32 5.20 12.12
CA THR A 383 9.29 6.22 11.71
C THR A 383 9.58 7.16 12.87
N ASP A 384 10.59 8.01 12.76
CA ASP A 384 10.99 8.95 13.81
C ASP A 384 9.93 10.01 14.11
N MET A 385 10.19 10.88 15.10
CA MET A 385 9.24 11.93 15.47
C MET A 385 9.03 12.98 14.37
N TYR A 386 9.98 13.16 13.47
CA TYR A 386 9.94 14.19 12.43
C TYR A 386 9.06 13.78 11.26
N HIS A 387 8.66 12.52 11.15
CA HIS A 387 7.84 12.03 10.06
C HIS A 387 6.53 11.41 10.55
N PHE A 388 5.55 11.25 9.66
CA PHE A 388 4.36 10.43 9.88
C PHE A 388 3.99 9.70 8.60
N ILE A 389 3.21 8.62 8.73
CA ILE A 389 3.01 7.67 7.64
C ILE A 389 1.57 7.78 7.13
N GLU A 390 1.44 7.93 5.81
CA GLU A 390 0.18 7.85 5.06
C GLU A 390 0.20 6.53 4.29
N LEU A 391 -0.46 5.49 4.81
CA LEU A 391 -0.41 4.13 4.26
C LEU A 391 -1.58 3.87 3.31
N ARG A 392 -1.29 3.44 2.09
CA ARG A 392 -2.28 2.94 1.13
C ARG A 392 -1.96 1.53 0.68
N ARG A 393 -2.97 0.68 0.57
CA ARG A 393 -2.82 -0.75 0.28
C ARG A 393 -3.74 -1.20 -0.85
N ALA A 394 -3.17 -1.77 -1.90
CA ALA A 394 -3.87 -2.27 -3.08
C ALA A 394 -3.50 -3.75 -3.35
N GLY A 395 -4.23 -4.65 -2.70
CA GLY A 395 -4.16 -6.09 -2.99
C GLY A 395 -5.11 -6.44 -4.13
N LEU A 396 -4.56 -6.94 -5.24
CA LEU A 396 -5.34 -7.55 -6.31
C LEU A 396 -5.33 -9.07 -6.17
N VAL A 397 -6.44 -9.69 -6.55
CA VAL A 397 -6.54 -11.13 -6.71
C VAL A 397 -6.70 -11.45 -8.19
N LEU A 398 -5.96 -12.46 -8.65
CA LEU A 398 -6.07 -13.08 -9.96
C LEU A 398 -6.52 -14.53 -9.78
N TRP A 399 -7.71 -14.86 -10.25
CA TRP A 399 -8.25 -16.22 -10.23
C TRP A 399 -8.44 -16.74 -11.65
N THR A 400 -7.61 -17.70 -12.08
CA THR A 400 -7.48 -18.14 -13.49
C THR A 400 -8.19 -19.45 -13.81
N ASP A 401 -8.52 -20.21 -12.78
CA ASP A 401 -9.26 -21.48 -12.87
C ASP A 401 -10.57 -21.38 -12.12
N ALA A 402 -11.33 -20.30 -12.35
CA ALA A 402 -12.69 -20.14 -11.85
C ALA A 402 -13.61 -21.20 -12.47
N GLN A 403 -13.53 -22.43 -11.95
CA GLN A 403 -14.32 -23.57 -12.38
C GLN A 403 -15.55 -23.72 -11.47
N TRP A 404 -16.64 -24.14 -12.10
CA TRP A 404 -17.96 -24.39 -11.52
C TRP A 404 -18.10 -25.82 -11.00
#